data_AF-A0A928RWK1-F1
#
_entry.id   AF-A0A928RWK1-F1
#
_cell.length_a   1.000
_cell.length_b   1.000
_cell.length_c   1.000
_cell.angle_alpha   90.00
_cell.angle_beta   90.00
_cell.angle_gamma   90.00
#
_symmetry.space_group_name_H-M   'P 1'
#
loop_
_entity.id
_entity.type
_entity.pdbx_description
1 polymer ?
#
loop_
_entity_poly.entity_id
_entity_poly.type
_entity_poly.pdbx_seq_one_letter_code
_entity_poly.pdbx_strand_id
1 'polypeptide(L)'
;MARKRSPNFPTISIDKATELVQKLYNKYLRSSVPVNLAIEAMGYSVKSSGSKQLVATLTYYGLIEAKGQKDERKVSVSELAFKILKNPNTRERDLAIRAAALKPSIFHKIYSDHQDHLPQEELLAWELEDKYDFNPKSIRDFISIFNRTMNFAKVYDTPVAEENNQRPFDEKSNTEENLLEEASLQMIKNTNSKALGQRACRNVTQCIL
;
A
#
# COMPACT_ATOMS: atom_id res chain seq x y z
N MET A 1 27.33 27.58 26.45
CA MET A 1 26.00 27.65 25.78
C MET A 1 25.35 26.28 25.82
N ALA A 2 24.10 26.19 26.31
CA ALA A 2 23.37 24.93 26.32
C ALA A 2 23.10 24.48 24.87
N ARG A 3 23.37 23.20 24.56
CA ARG A 3 23.11 22.63 23.24
C ARG A 3 21.60 22.66 22.97
N LYS A 4 21.12 23.55 22.08
CA LYS A 4 19.70 23.60 21.66
C LYS A 4 19.33 22.22 21.10
N ARG A 5 18.34 21.59 21.72
CA ARG A 5 17.79 20.30 21.28
C ARG A 5 16.59 20.59 20.40
N SER A 6 16.54 19.97 19.24
CA SER A 6 15.35 20.00 18.39
C SER A 6 14.18 19.32 19.10
N PRO A 7 12.93 19.61 18.67
CA PRO A 7 11.77 18.82 19.07
C PRO A 7 11.98 17.31 18.84
N ASN A 8 11.21 16.48 19.54
CA ASN A 8 11.27 15.04 19.34
C ASN A 8 10.62 14.65 17.99
N PHE A 9 11.35 13.90 17.16
CA PHE A 9 10.86 13.40 15.88
C PHE A 9 11.32 11.95 15.61
N PRO A 10 10.67 11.23 14.69
CA PRO A 10 11.09 9.91 14.21
C PRO A 10 12.52 9.91 13.65
N THR A 11 13.35 8.93 14.02
CA THR A 11 14.73 8.81 13.49
C THR A 11 14.83 7.91 12.25
N ILE A 12 13.74 7.23 11.90
CA ILE A 12 13.60 6.42 10.68
C ILE A 12 12.27 6.74 10.03
N SER A 13 12.17 6.53 8.73
CA SER A 13 10.94 6.72 7.96
C SER A 13 9.94 5.58 8.19
N ILE A 14 8.67 5.84 7.87
CA ILE A 14 7.58 4.90 8.14
C ILE A 14 7.72 3.57 7.39
N ASP A 15 8.23 3.58 6.17
CA ASP A 15 8.51 2.36 5.39
C ASP A 15 9.45 1.44 6.15
N LYS A 16 10.56 1.97 6.65
CA LYS A 16 11.50 1.21 7.47
C LYS A 16 10.88 0.76 8.79
N ALA A 17 10.08 1.62 9.40
CA ALA A 17 9.37 1.31 10.64
C ALA A 17 8.42 0.12 10.47
N THR A 18 7.69 0.05 9.34
CA THR A 18 6.78 -1.08 9.04
C THR A 18 7.53 -2.39 8.84
N GLU A 19 8.69 -2.39 8.19
CA GLU A 19 9.54 -3.58 8.06
C GLU A 19 9.97 -4.14 9.42
N LEU A 20 10.36 -3.27 10.35
CA LEU A 20 10.82 -3.67 11.67
C LEU A 20 9.67 -4.23 12.51
N VAL A 21 8.51 -3.61 12.42
CA VAL A 21 7.31 -4.09 13.11
C VAL A 21 6.84 -5.43 12.51
N GLN A 22 7.01 -5.66 11.21
CA GLN A 22 6.78 -6.96 10.59
C GLN A 22 7.70 -8.04 11.16
N LYS A 23 8.99 -7.75 11.37
CA LYS A 23 9.93 -8.69 12.02
C LYS A 23 9.51 -9.02 13.46
N LEU A 24 9.11 -8.00 14.21
CA LEU A 24 8.62 -8.17 15.58
C LEU A 24 7.36 -9.04 15.61
N TYR A 25 6.41 -8.76 14.73
CA TYR A 25 5.16 -9.50 14.60
C TYR A 25 5.40 -10.96 14.19
N ASN A 26 6.32 -11.23 13.27
CA ASN A 26 6.63 -12.60 12.85
C ASN A 26 7.17 -13.46 14.00
N LYS A 27 7.90 -12.86 14.95
CA LYS A 27 8.52 -13.59 16.06
C LYS A 27 7.60 -13.73 17.28
N TYR A 28 6.87 -12.69 17.62
CA TYR A 28 6.10 -12.62 18.88
C TYR A 28 4.61 -12.32 18.70
N LEU A 29 4.13 -12.19 17.46
CA LEU A 29 2.75 -11.83 17.13
C LEU A 29 2.35 -10.53 17.83
N ARG A 30 1.27 -10.55 18.61
CA ARG A 30 0.76 -9.40 19.38
C ARG A 30 1.10 -9.49 20.88
N SER A 31 1.93 -10.44 21.29
CA SER A 31 2.28 -10.65 22.68
C SER A 31 3.07 -9.47 23.25
N SER A 32 2.85 -9.17 24.53
CA SER A 32 3.63 -8.17 25.25
C SER A 32 4.99 -8.76 25.64
N VAL A 33 6.07 -8.21 25.09
CA VAL A 33 7.43 -8.71 25.26
C VAL A 33 8.35 -7.66 25.90
N PRO A 34 9.35 -8.06 26.70
CA PRO A 34 10.39 -7.14 27.17
C PRO A 34 11.05 -6.37 26.02
N VAL A 35 11.34 -5.08 26.24
CA VAL A 35 11.95 -4.21 25.22
C VAL A 35 13.24 -4.81 24.62
N ASN A 36 14.07 -5.44 25.44
CA ASN A 36 15.34 -6.03 24.98
C ASN A 36 15.11 -7.13 23.94
N LEU A 37 14.15 -8.04 24.18
CA LEU A 37 13.80 -9.11 23.24
C LEU A 37 13.18 -8.56 21.96
N ALA A 38 12.38 -7.49 22.05
CA ALA A 38 11.82 -6.84 20.88
C ALA A 38 12.90 -6.20 20.00
N ILE A 39 13.89 -5.52 20.61
CA ILE A 39 15.02 -4.91 19.89
C ILE A 39 15.82 -5.99 19.16
N GLU A 40 16.10 -7.11 19.82
CA GLU A 40 16.80 -8.26 19.20
C GLU A 40 16.00 -8.86 18.04
N ALA A 41 14.67 -8.99 18.18
CA ALA A 41 13.80 -9.48 17.11
C ALA A 41 13.82 -8.60 15.87
N MET A 42 14.00 -7.29 16.04
CA MET A 42 14.14 -6.33 14.95
C MET A 42 15.53 -6.35 14.29
N GLY A 43 16.50 -7.04 14.90
CA GLY A 43 17.88 -7.15 14.42
C GLY A 43 18.80 -6.02 14.90
N TYR A 44 18.48 -5.38 16.02
CA TYR A 44 19.28 -4.29 16.61
C TYR A 44 19.97 -4.74 17.90
N SER A 45 21.06 -4.05 18.27
CA SER A 45 21.77 -4.30 19.53
C SER A 45 21.10 -3.58 20.70
N VAL A 46 20.75 -4.31 21.76
CA VAL A 46 20.07 -3.79 22.96
C VAL A 46 20.83 -2.62 23.62
N LYS A 47 22.17 -2.65 23.59
CA LYS A 47 23.01 -1.64 24.27
C LYS A 47 23.25 -0.37 23.45
N SER A 48 22.76 -0.29 22.21
CA SER A 48 22.95 0.88 21.35
C SER A 48 22.04 2.04 21.75
N SER A 49 22.56 3.27 21.70
CA SER A 49 21.76 4.50 21.84
C SER A 49 20.68 4.61 20.76
N GLY A 50 20.97 4.10 19.56
CA GLY A 50 20.01 4.05 18.45
C GLY A 50 18.81 3.15 18.73
N SER A 51 18.94 2.12 19.57
CA SER A 51 17.84 1.22 19.88
C SER A 51 16.76 1.88 20.74
N LYS A 52 17.17 2.80 21.62
CA LYS A 52 16.22 3.61 22.40
C LYS A 52 15.44 4.57 21.51
N GLN A 53 16.13 5.19 20.54
CA GLN A 53 15.52 6.06 19.54
C GLN A 53 14.59 5.28 18.60
N LEU A 54 14.95 4.04 18.26
CA LEU A 54 14.13 3.16 17.44
C LEU A 54 12.78 2.86 18.13
N VAL A 55 12.82 2.43 19.39
CA VAL A 55 11.59 2.16 20.17
C VAL A 55 10.74 3.44 20.28
N ALA A 56 11.36 4.60 20.53
CA ALA A 56 10.65 5.87 20.54
C ALA A 56 10.00 6.19 19.19
N THR A 57 10.73 5.99 18.09
CA THR A 57 10.23 6.22 16.72
C THR A 57 9.02 5.36 16.40
N LEU A 58 9.07 4.06 16.69
CA LEU A 58 7.94 3.16 16.50
C LEU A 58 6.73 3.56 17.37
N THR A 59 6.99 4.14 18.54
CA THR A 59 5.95 4.68 19.42
C THR A 59 5.36 5.98 18.85
N TYR A 60 6.17 6.86 18.24
CA TYR A 60 5.68 8.10 17.61
C TYR A 60 4.75 7.82 16.43
N TYR A 61 5.09 6.85 15.58
CA TYR A 61 4.17 6.36 14.54
C TYR A 61 2.99 5.56 15.09
N GLY A 62 3.03 5.22 16.38
CA GLY A 62 2.01 4.42 17.05
C GLY A 62 1.88 3.01 16.50
N LEU A 63 2.99 2.45 15.98
CA LEU A 63 3.04 1.08 15.48
C LEU A 63 3.23 0.08 16.62
N ILE A 64 3.89 0.51 17.70
CA ILE A 64 4.01 -0.27 18.93
C ILE A 64 3.39 0.49 20.11
N GLU A 65 2.98 -0.26 21.11
CA GLU A 65 2.60 0.25 22.41
C GLU A 65 3.67 -0.15 23.42
N ALA A 66 4.20 0.82 24.15
CA ALA A 66 5.15 0.57 25.23
C ALA A 66 4.46 0.79 26.58
N LYS A 67 4.48 -0.21 27.47
CA LYS A 67 3.92 -0.16 28.82
C LYS A 67 5.00 -0.49 29.86
N GLY A 68 4.82 -0.04 31.09
CA GLY A 68 5.77 -0.22 32.19
C GLY A 68 6.89 0.82 32.22
N GLN A 69 7.75 0.73 33.23
CA GLN A 69 8.86 1.67 33.45
C GLN A 69 10.19 0.91 33.56
N LYS A 70 11.29 1.58 33.16
CA LYS A 70 12.67 1.08 33.28
C LYS A 70 12.81 -0.37 32.80
N ASP A 71 13.12 -1.30 33.71
CA ASP A 71 13.44 -2.69 33.42
C ASP A 71 12.18 -3.56 33.20
N GLU A 72 11.01 -3.09 33.66
CA GLU A 72 9.72 -3.75 33.42
C GLU A 72 9.07 -3.27 32.12
N ARG A 73 9.76 -2.45 31.33
CA ARG A 73 9.21 -1.91 30.10
C ARG A 73 8.99 -3.04 29.09
N LYS A 74 7.73 -3.20 28.68
CA LYS A 74 7.29 -4.15 27.67
C LYS A 74 6.74 -3.42 26.45
N VAL A 75 6.84 -4.04 25.30
CA VAL A 75 6.30 -3.56 24.03
C VAL A 75 5.41 -4.61 23.39
N SER A 76 4.37 -4.16 22.71
CA SER A 76 3.48 -5.00 21.91
C SER A 76 3.16 -4.30 20.59
N VAL A 77 2.85 -5.09 19.57
CA VAL A 77 2.37 -4.57 18.28
C VAL A 77 0.97 -3.96 18.49
N SER A 78 0.80 -2.71 18.06
CA SER A 78 -0.48 -1.99 18.17
C SER A 78 -1.54 -2.52 17.21
N GLU A 79 -2.80 -2.19 17.45
CA GLU A 79 -3.89 -2.47 16.50
C GLU A 79 -3.67 -1.78 15.15
N LEU A 80 -3.13 -0.56 15.16
CA LEU A 80 -2.83 0.20 13.93
C LEU A 80 -1.79 -0.54 13.08
N ALA A 81 -0.70 -0.99 13.70
CA ALA A 81 0.30 -1.80 13.01
C ALA A 81 -0.29 -3.11 12.48
N PHE A 82 -1.12 -3.79 13.26
CA PHE A 82 -1.78 -5.02 12.82
C PHE A 82 -2.62 -4.80 11.55
N LYS A 83 -3.37 -3.69 11.48
CA LYS A 83 -4.11 -3.28 10.28
C LYS A 83 -3.18 -3.05 9.08
N ILE A 84 -2.05 -2.38 9.28
CA ILE A 84 -1.07 -2.16 8.19
C ILE A 84 -0.52 -3.50 7.66
N LEU A 85 -0.24 -4.46 8.54
CA LEU A 85 0.42 -5.71 8.17
C LEU A 85 -0.52 -6.79 7.62
N LYS A 86 -1.77 -6.85 8.08
CA LYS A 86 -2.67 -8.00 7.84
C LYS A 86 -4.00 -7.67 7.16
N ASN A 87 -4.32 -6.40 6.95
CA ASN A 87 -5.58 -6.06 6.30
C ASN A 87 -5.55 -6.46 4.81
N PRO A 88 -6.49 -7.31 4.33
CA PRO A 88 -6.57 -7.68 2.91
C PRO A 88 -7.04 -6.51 2.03
N ASN A 89 -7.72 -5.52 2.60
CA ASN A 89 -8.19 -4.34 1.89
C ASN A 89 -7.05 -3.31 1.77
N THR A 90 -6.53 -3.14 0.55
CA THR A 90 -5.44 -2.19 0.24
C THR A 90 -5.81 -0.76 0.63
N ARG A 91 -7.07 -0.33 0.43
CA ARG A 91 -7.51 1.03 0.77
C ARG A 91 -7.46 1.27 2.27
N GLU A 92 -7.94 0.33 3.06
CA GLU A 92 -7.90 0.45 4.53
C GLU A 92 -6.47 0.38 5.07
N ARG A 93 -5.61 -0.43 4.44
CA ARG A 93 -4.17 -0.46 4.73
C ARG A 93 -3.53 0.89 4.46
N ASP A 94 -3.79 1.49 3.31
CA ASP A 94 -3.20 2.78 2.93
C ASP A 94 -3.70 3.92 3.84
N LEU A 95 -4.98 3.89 4.23
CA LEU A 95 -5.51 4.81 5.25
C LEU A 95 -4.83 4.62 6.61
N ALA A 96 -4.55 3.37 7.01
CA ALA A 96 -3.82 3.10 8.26
C ALA A 96 -2.36 3.58 8.20
N ILE A 97 -1.69 3.45 7.06
CA ILE A 97 -0.33 3.98 6.84
C ILE A 97 -0.36 5.51 6.92
N ARG A 98 -1.33 6.16 6.27
CA ARG A 98 -1.52 7.62 6.33
C ARG A 98 -1.77 8.10 7.77
N ALA A 99 -2.60 7.39 8.53
CA ALA A 99 -2.84 7.69 9.92
C ALA A 99 -1.58 7.54 10.79
N ALA A 100 -0.75 6.50 10.57
CA ALA A 100 0.53 6.37 11.25
C ALA A 100 1.50 7.50 10.89
N ALA A 101 1.59 7.87 9.61
CA ALA A 101 2.51 8.91 9.13
C ALA A 101 2.22 10.28 9.75
N LEU A 102 0.94 10.61 9.99
CA LEU A 102 0.52 11.88 10.60
C LEU A 102 0.44 11.84 12.12
N LYS A 103 0.77 10.72 12.77
CA LYS A 103 0.70 10.57 14.23
C LYS A 103 1.79 11.33 15.00
N PRO A 104 3.06 11.41 14.51
CA PRO A 104 4.07 12.23 15.18
C PRO A 104 3.66 13.70 15.22
N SER A 105 3.70 14.31 16.41
CA SER A 105 3.19 15.67 16.63
C SER A 105 3.79 16.72 15.69
N ILE A 106 5.09 16.65 15.43
CA ILE A 106 5.78 17.59 14.53
C ILE A 106 5.38 17.39 13.07
N PHE A 107 5.17 16.15 12.63
CA PHE A 107 4.70 15.86 11.27
C PHE A 107 3.27 16.38 11.07
N HIS A 108 2.41 16.19 12.08
CA HIS A 108 1.05 16.71 12.06
C HIS A 108 1.01 18.24 11.97
N LYS A 109 1.87 18.94 12.73
CA LYS A 109 1.95 20.41 12.69
C LYS A 109 2.37 20.93 11.31
N ILE A 110 3.43 20.37 10.74
CA ILE A 110 3.91 20.76 9.40
C ILE A 110 2.85 20.47 8.34
N TYR A 111 2.21 19.30 8.42
CA TYR A 111 1.09 18.97 7.54
C TYR A 111 -0.09 19.95 7.70
N SER A 112 -0.37 20.42 8.91
CA SER A 112 -1.44 21.38 9.17
C SER A 112 -1.15 22.76 8.58
N ASP A 113 0.11 23.17 8.54
CA ASP A 113 0.57 24.41 7.90
C ASP A 113 0.61 24.29 6.36
N HIS A 114 0.92 23.09 5.85
CA HIS A 114 1.09 22.80 4.43
C HIS A 114 0.13 21.68 4.00
N GLN A 115 -1.17 21.96 3.99
CA GLN A 115 -2.20 20.95 3.68
C GLN A 115 -2.27 20.62 2.19
N ASP A 116 -2.02 21.61 1.33
CA ASP A 116 -2.27 21.52 -0.11
C ASP A 116 -1.14 20.81 -0.87
N HIS A 117 0.10 21.02 -0.44
CA HIS A 117 1.28 20.49 -1.12
C HIS A 117 2.41 20.19 -0.14
N LEU A 118 3.30 19.26 -0.53
CA LEU A 118 4.56 19.05 0.16
C LEU A 118 5.46 20.29 -0.09
N PRO A 119 5.92 21.00 0.95
CA PRO A 119 6.77 22.17 0.78
C PRO A 119 8.12 21.78 0.15
N GLN A 120 8.71 22.70 -0.61
CA GLN A 120 10.07 22.55 -1.13
C GLN A 120 11.08 22.45 0.02
N GLU A 121 12.17 21.71 -0.19
CA GLU A 121 13.15 21.42 0.87
C GLU A 121 13.78 22.70 1.44
N GLU A 122 14.06 23.69 0.60
CA GLU A 122 14.66 24.97 1.00
C GLU A 122 13.73 25.78 1.90
N LEU A 123 12.44 25.84 1.54
CA LEU A 123 11.43 26.55 2.33
C LEU A 123 11.23 25.84 3.68
N LEU A 124 11.08 24.52 3.66
CA LEU A 124 10.89 23.73 4.87
C LEU A 124 12.10 23.83 5.81
N ALA A 125 13.32 23.85 5.27
CA ALA A 125 14.54 24.04 6.07
C ALA A 125 14.54 25.37 6.83
N TRP A 126 14.16 26.46 6.16
CA TRP A 126 14.06 27.79 6.78
C TRP A 126 12.99 27.83 7.87
N GLU A 127 11.78 27.31 7.59
CA GLU A 127 10.69 27.27 8.58
C GLU A 127 11.03 26.42 9.81
N LEU A 128 11.79 25.33 9.62
CA LEU A 128 12.21 24.47 10.72
C LEU A 128 13.11 25.21 11.72
N GLU A 129 13.99 26.10 11.24
CA GLU A 129 14.83 26.95 12.09
C GLU A 129 14.03 28.06 12.77
N ASP A 130 13.19 28.75 12.00
CA ASP A 130 12.50 29.97 12.43
C ASP A 130 11.28 29.68 13.32
N LYS A 131 10.40 28.76 12.89
CA LYS A 131 9.10 28.50 13.54
C LYS A 131 9.12 27.30 14.48
N TYR A 132 9.93 26.28 14.17
CA TYR A 132 9.88 24.98 14.86
C TYR A 132 11.03 24.72 15.81
N ASP A 133 11.93 25.70 16.01
CA ASP A 133 13.05 25.63 16.95
C ASP A 133 14.02 24.46 16.70
N PHE A 134 14.17 24.01 15.45
CA PHE A 134 15.10 22.94 15.12
C PHE A 134 16.56 23.37 15.28
N ASN A 135 17.40 22.39 15.61
CA ASN A 135 18.84 22.51 15.47
C ASN A 135 19.22 22.36 13.98
N PRO A 136 19.99 23.30 13.40
CA PRO A 136 20.42 23.24 11.99
C PRO A 136 21.04 21.88 11.59
N LYS A 137 21.76 21.24 12.52
CA LYS A 137 22.42 19.94 12.28
C LYS A 137 21.43 18.79 12.07
N SER A 138 20.18 18.92 12.52
CA SER A 138 19.15 17.88 12.44
C SER A 138 18.16 18.07 11.29
N ILE A 139 18.22 19.22 10.60
CA ILE A 139 17.21 19.61 9.60
C ILE A 139 17.28 18.71 8.38
N ARG A 140 18.47 18.50 7.83
CA ARG A 140 18.64 17.63 6.65
C ARG A 140 18.10 16.22 6.91
N ASP A 141 18.43 15.65 8.06
CA ASP A 141 17.99 14.31 8.44
C ASP A 141 16.46 14.29 8.65
N PHE A 142 15.90 15.33 9.26
CA PHE A 142 14.46 15.51 9.41
C PHE A 142 13.74 15.57 8.07
N ILE A 143 14.16 16.44 7.14
CA ILE A 143 13.55 16.63 5.82
C ILE A 143 13.56 15.31 5.05
N SER A 144 14.69 14.59 5.06
CA SER A 144 14.81 13.29 4.41
C SER A 144 13.79 12.28 4.95
N ILE A 145 13.65 12.19 6.28
CA ILE A 145 12.71 11.27 6.93
C ILE A 145 11.26 11.69 6.68
N PHE A 146 10.98 12.99 6.74
CA PHE A 146 9.67 13.57 6.51
C PHE A 146 9.19 13.32 5.08
N ASN A 147 9.98 13.72 4.08
CA ASN A 147 9.66 13.52 2.66
C ASN A 147 9.45 12.03 2.34
N ARG A 148 10.36 11.16 2.81
CA ARG A 148 10.21 9.71 2.62
C ARG A 148 8.95 9.16 3.28
N THR A 149 8.59 9.67 4.46
CA THR A 149 7.37 9.27 5.17
C THR A 149 6.11 9.72 4.43
N MET A 150 6.06 10.99 4.01
CA MET A 150 4.89 11.56 3.32
C MET A 150 4.67 10.91 1.95
N ASN A 151 5.75 10.65 1.22
CA ASN A 151 5.70 9.96 -0.07
C ASN A 151 5.23 8.50 0.07
N PHE A 152 5.76 7.76 1.05
CA PHE A 152 5.33 6.37 1.27
C PHE A 152 3.87 6.28 1.70
N ALA A 153 3.41 7.22 2.53
CA ALA A 153 2.04 7.28 3.01
C ALA A 153 1.09 8.00 2.03
N LYS A 154 1.61 8.44 0.87
CA LYS A 154 0.85 9.11 -0.19
C LYS A 154 -0.01 10.25 0.36
N VAL A 155 0.51 11.02 1.32
CA VAL A 155 -0.30 12.01 2.07
C VAL A 155 -0.83 13.11 1.15
N TYR A 156 0.01 13.56 0.23
CA TYR A 156 -0.28 14.62 -0.73
C TYR A 156 -0.77 14.11 -2.09
N ASP A 157 -0.82 12.79 -2.29
CA ASP A 157 -1.43 12.24 -3.49
C ASP A 157 -2.93 12.53 -3.38
N THR A 158 -3.41 13.46 -4.21
CA THR A 158 -4.84 13.61 -4.45
C THR A 158 -5.39 12.22 -4.75
N PRO A 159 -6.49 11.78 -4.12
CA PRO A 159 -7.15 10.55 -4.53
C PRO A 159 -7.60 10.77 -5.96
N VAL A 160 -6.77 10.31 -6.91
CA VAL A 160 -7.20 10.11 -8.28
C VAL A 160 -8.37 9.18 -8.12
N ALA A 161 -9.59 9.69 -8.38
CA ALA A 161 -10.75 8.84 -8.47
C ALA A 161 -10.33 7.71 -9.41
N GLU A 162 -10.32 6.48 -8.90
CA GLU A 162 -10.08 5.31 -9.73
C GLU A 162 -11.25 5.27 -10.71
N GLU A 163 -11.13 6.01 -11.83
CA GLU A 163 -11.80 5.62 -13.05
C GLU A 163 -11.31 4.21 -13.31
N ASN A 164 -12.25 3.27 -13.20
CA ASN A 164 -12.11 1.90 -13.62
C ASN A 164 -11.66 1.90 -15.08
N ASN A 165 -10.36 2.02 -15.31
CA ASN A 165 -9.76 1.68 -16.56
C ASN A 165 -9.64 0.15 -16.53
N GLN A 166 -10.79 -0.52 -16.62
CA GLN A 166 -10.87 -1.76 -17.36
C GLN A 166 -10.29 -1.45 -18.73
N ARG A 167 -8.97 -1.61 -18.85
CA ARG A 167 -8.34 -1.89 -20.12
C ARG A 167 -9.14 -3.05 -20.70
N PRO A 168 -9.79 -2.90 -21.87
CA PRO A 168 -10.23 -4.08 -22.60
C PRO A 168 -9.01 -4.98 -22.70
N PHE A 169 -9.15 -6.21 -22.23
CA PHE A 169 -8.21 -7.25 -22.58
C PHE A 169 -8.23 -7.29 -24.11
N ASP A 170 -7.18 -6.79 -24.74
CA ASP A 170 -6.94 -7.00 -26.17
C ASP A 170 -6.69 -8.50 -26.32
N GLU A 171 -7.77 -9.25 -26.47
CA GLU A 171 -7.80 -10.62 -26.95
C GLU A 171 -7.41 -10.59 -28.42
N LYS A 172 -6.09 -10.59 -28.66
CA LYS A 172 -5.51 -10.85 -29.98
C LYS A 172 -4.43 -11.89 -29.85
N SER A 173 -4.86 -13.13 -29.65
CA SER A 173 -4.16 -14.30 -30.16
C SER A 173 -5.22 -15.32 -30.57
N ASN A 174 -5.22 -15.65 -31.86
CA ASN A 174 -5.91 -16.75 -32.56
C ASN A 174 -6.91 -16.26 -33.62
N THR A 175 -6.39 -15.68 -34.70
CA THR A 175 -7.13 -15.47 -35.96
C THR A 175 -6.53 -16.26 -37.13
N GLU A 176 -5.56 -17.16 -36.92
CA GLU A 176 -4.94 -17.90 -38.05
C GLU A 176 -5.31 -19.38 -38.19
N GLU A 177 -6.07 -20.00 -37.27
CA GLU A 177 -6.41 -21.42 -37.39
C GLU A 177 -7.80 -21.73 -37.99
N ASN A 178 -8.68 -20.74 -38.21
CA ASN A 178 -10.06 -21.01 -38.64
C ASN A 178 -10.35 -20.80 -40.14
N LEU A 179 -9.30 -20.82 -40.99
CA LEU A 179 -9.44 -20.67 -42.46
C LEU A 179 -9.24 -21.97 -43.25
N LEU A 180 -9.05 -23.12 -42.58
CA LEU A 180 -8.92 -24.44 -43.24
C LEU A 180 -10.07 -25.40 -42.94
N GLU A 181 -10.95 -25.09 -41.98
CA GLU A 181 -12.05 -26.00 -41.58
C GLU A 181 -13.37 -25.70 -42.32
N GLU A 182 -13.60 -24.45 -42.74
CA GLU A 182 -14.80 -24.09 -43.53
C GLU A 182 -14.74 -24.59 -45.00
N ALA A 183 -13.55 -24.82 -45.55
CA ALA A 183 -13.39 -25.36 -46.90
C ALA A 183 -13.76 -26.86 -46.99
N SER A 184 -13.59 -27.63 -45.90
CA SER A 184 -13.96 -29.05 -45.85
C SER A 184 -15.47 -29.29 -45.76
N LEU A 185 -16.24 -28.35 -45.19
CA LEU A 185 -17.69 -28.50 -45.04
C LEU A 185 -18.50 -28.11 -46.29
N GLN A 186 -17.88 -27.42 -47.26
CA GLN A 186 -18.52 -27.13 -48.55
C GLN A 186 -18.40 -28.29 -49.55
N MET A 187 -17.45 -29.21 -49.37
CA MET A 187 -17.32 -30.42 -50.19
C MET A 187 -18.34 -31.52 -49.82
N ILE A 188 -18.84 -31.56 -48.57
CA ILE A 188 -19.79 -32.59 -48.10
C ILE A 188 -21.26 -32.24 -48.47
N LYS A 189 -21.59 -30.96 -48.65
CA LYS A 189 -22.98 -30.53 -48.94
C LYS A 189 -23.33 -30.54 -50.43
N ASN A 190 -22.36 -30.67 -51.34
CA ASN A 190 -22.60 -30.65 -52.79
C ASN A 190 -22.79 -32.05 -53.42
N THR A 191 -22.63 -33.13 -52.65
CA THR A 191 -22.81 -34.52 -53.11
C THR A 191 -24.20 -35.09 -52.80
N ASN A 192 -24.99 -34.46 -51.91
CA ASN A 192 -26.29 -34.96 -51.45
C ASN A 192 -27.53 -34.32 -52.13
N SER A 193 -27.37 -33.49 -53.16
CA SER A 193 -28.50 -32.86 -53.88
C SER A 193 -28.90 -33.55 -55.20
N LYS A 194 -28.25 -34.64 -55.62
CA LYS A 194 -28.50 -35.28 -56.93
C LYS A 194 -29.10 -36.69 -56.88
N ALA A 195 -29.56 -37.16 -55.73
CA ALA A 195 -30.18 -38.48 -55.60
C ALA A 195 -31.46 -38.43 -54.76
N LEU A 196 -32.57 -37.97 -55.35
CA LEU A 196 -33.95 -38.40 -55.06
C LEU A 196 -34.86 -37.81 -56.13
N GLY A 197 -34.78 -38.42 -57.31
CA GLY A 197 -35.85 -38.32 -58.28
C GLY A 197 -37.06 -39.14 -57.82
N GLN A 198 -38.20 -38.75 -58.39
CA GLN A 198 -39.33 -39.62 -58.73
C GLN A 198 -40.19 -40.18 -57.56
N ARG A 199 -41.39 -39.60 -57.35
CA ARG A 199 -42.70 -40.20 -57.73
C ARG A 199 -43.89 -39.62 -56.95
N ALA A 200 -45.04 -39.73 -57.62
CA ALA A 200 -46.42 -39.78 -57.11
C ALA A 200 -47.09 -38.41 -56.84
N CYS A 201 -48.01 -37.94 -57.70
CA CYS A 201 -49.45 -38.30 -57.82
C CYS A 201 -50.28 -37.63 -56.69
N ARG A 202 -51.48 -37.06 -56.89
CA ARG A 202 -52.44 -36.97 -58.00
C ARG A 202 -53.49 -35.91 -57.59
N ASN A 203 -54.11 -35.26 -58.58
CA ASN A 203 -55.34 -34.45 -58.48
C ASN A 203 -56.52 -35.23 -57.87
N VAL A 204 -57.53 -34.48 -57.38
CA VAL A 204 -58.93 -34.43 -57.90
C VAL A 204 -59.92 -34.07 -56.76
N THR A 205 -60.47 -32.85 -56.85
CA THR A 205 -61.89 -32.45 -56.77
C THR A 205 -62.78 -32.91 -55.60
N GLN A 206 -63.42 -31.96 -54.91
CA GLN A 206 -64.90 -31.81 -54.87
C GLN A 206 -65.32 -30.62 -53.96
N CYS A 207 -65.97 -29.60 -54.51
CA CYS A 207 -67.16 -28.92 -53.97
C CYS A 207 -67.48 -27.67 -54.80
N ILE A 208 -68.57 -27.71 -55.58
CA ILE A 208 -69.68 -26.72 -55.66
C ILE A 208 -70.46 -26.97 -56.96
N LEU A 209 -71.76 -27.26 -56.78
CA LEU A 209 -72.89 -27.39 -57.70
C LEU A 209 -73.05 -28.69 -58.51
#